data_AF-A0A7W0ND17-F1
#
_entry.id   AF-A0A7W0ND17-F1
#
_cell.length_a   1.000
_cell.length_b   1.000
_cell.length_c   1.000
_cell.angle_alpha   90.00
_cell.angle_beta   90.00
_cell.angle_gamma   90.00
#
_symmetry.space_group_name_H-M   'P 1'
#
loop_
_entity.id
_entity.type
_entity.pdbx_description
1 polymer ?
#
loop_
_entity_poly.entity_id
_entity_poly.type
_entity_poly.pdbx_seq_one_letter_code
_entity_poly.pdbx_strand_id
1 'polypeptide(L)'
;MSRAPRKLTPPLAPAGAAPLDAVSIGPRDGAGKTVVVAMSGGVDSAVTALVMRERGYRVVGMNLRLFSPDDVDHRANPCCGIPAMDDARATCALLGIPFYAVNMEVEFGQAVIQRFVDEYAAGRTPNPCLECNRHVKFRHLVRRARMLGADCLATGHYARIIPGDAALGEPHRLLRAVDSGKDQSYVLYTMSQEQLGYVRFPLGELTKPQVRALAHSFNLPVAAKPESQEICFVGKGSYADFVAARRPDITVPGEIVDAEGAVLGQHRGLVHHTVGQRRGLGLAAAKPYFVLKLDTGTNQIVVGSRADARAATLETDGVALTRGAWPEAPFAADVRVRYRGTPVAATVQLGPAGSGAARVRFSGEGAV
;
A
#
# COMPACT_ATOMS: atom_id res chain seq x y z
N MET A 1 5.18 50.78 -1.38
CA MET A 1 4.47 50.37 -2.63
C MET A 1 4.28 48.87 -2.62
N SER A 2 3.06 48.41 -2.31
CA SER A 2 2.69 46.99 -2.20
C SER A 2 2.54 46.38 -3.60
N ARG A 3 3.34 45.37 -3.94
CA ARG A 3 3.15 44.59 -5.18
C ARG A 3 2.13 43.49 -4.90
N ALA A 4 0.97 43.59 -5.54
CA ALA A 4 -0.06 42.57 -5.52
C ALA A 4 0.47 41.21 -6.04
N PRO A 5 -0.02 40.08 -5.51
CA PRO A 5 0.41 38.75 -5.95
C PRO A 5 -0.04 38.50 -7.41
N ARG A 6 0.90 38.12 -8.27
CA ARG A 6 0.64 37.69 -9.65
C ARG A 6 -0.29 36.48 -9.62
N LYS A 7 -1.52 36.62 -10.13
CA LYS A 7 -2.42 35.50 -10.42
C LYS A 7 -1.72 34.59 -11.44
N LEU A 8 -1.42 33.36 -11.07
CA LEU A 8 -0.96 32.30 -11.98
C LEU A 8 -2.09 32.00 -12.98
N THR A 9 -1.91 32.42 -14.22
CA THR A 9 -2.79 32.02 -15.33
C THR A 9 -2.63 30.53 -15.58
N PRO A 10 -3.72 29.74 -15.70
CA PRO A 10 -3.59 28.32 -16.03
C PRO A 10 -2.98 28.16 -17.43
N PRO A 11 -2.08 27.19 -17.65
CA PRO A 11 -1.54 26.92 -18.97
C PRO A 11 -2.65 26.43 -19.91
N LEU A 12 -2.59 26.86 -21.17
CA LEU A 12 -3.47 26.37 -22.23
C LEU A 12 -3.33 24.86 -22.40
N ALA A 13 -4.46 24.17 -22.57
CA ALA A 13 -4.46 22.75 -22.90
C ALA A 13 -3.66 22.50 -24.20
N PRO A 14 -2.85 21.43 -24.29
CA PRO A 14 -2.17 21.10 -25.53
C PRO A 14 -3.19 20.86 -26.64
N ALA A 15 -2.99 21.53 -27.77
CA ALA A 15 -3.84 21.40 -28.95
C ALA A 15 -3.82 19.94 -29.45
N GLY A 16 -5.00 19.30 -29.54
CA GLY A 16 -5.17 17.98 -30.16
C GLY A 16 -5.50 16.79 -29.23
N ALA A 17 -5.73 17.00 -27.93
CA ALA A 17 -6.23 15.91 -27.08
C ALA A 17 -7.68 15.55 -27.46
N ALA A 18 -7.92 14.31 -27.90
CA ALA A 18 -9.26 13.78 -28.07
C ALA A 18 -10.05 13.95 -26.76
N PRO A 19 -11.33 14.34 -26.80
CA PRO A 19 -12.07 14.62 -25.58
C PRO A 19 -12.17 13.35 -24.73
N LEU A 20 -12.03 13.54 -23.41
CA LEU A 20 -12.20 12.52 -22.38
C LEU A 20 -13.62 11.93 -22.34
N ASP A 21 -14.51 12.34 -23.24
CA ASP A 21 -15.93 11.96 -23.30
C ASP A 21 -16.15 10.45 -23.39
N ALA A 22 -15.16 9.69 -23.89
CA ALA A 22 -15.22 8.23 -23.97
C ALA A 22 -14.95 7.50 -22.62
N VAL A 23 -14.33 8.18 -21.64
CA VAL A 23 -14.03 7.61 -20.32
C VAL A 23 -14.53 8.57 -19.25
N SER A 24 -15.58 8.19 -18.53
CA SER A 24 -16.09 9.00 -17.42
C SER A 24 -15.02 9.15 -16.34
N ILE A 25 -14.30 10.26 -16.37
CA ILE A 25 -13.29 10.62 -15.37
C ILE A 25 -13.92 11.31 -14.15
N GLY A 26 -15.25 11.33 -14.03
CA GLY A 26 -16.02 11.96 -12.95
C GLY A 26 -16.33 13.44 -13.16
N PRO A 27 -17.05 14.08 -12.22
CA PRO A 27 -17.54 15.44 -12.37
C PRO A 27 -16.41 16.49 -12.32
N ARG A 28 -16.64 17.64 -12.96
CA ARG A 28 -15.78 18.83 -12.83
C ARG A 28 -16.11 19.58 -11.53
N ASP A 29 -15.56 19.11 -10.42
CA ASP A 29 -15.81 19.60 -9.06
C ASP A 29 -14.63 20.35 -8.43
N GLY A 30 -13.59 20.62 -9.21
CA GLY A 30 -12.32 21.20 -8.76
C GLY A 30 -12.23 22.73 -8.78
N ALA A 31 -13.25 23.43 -9.30
CA ALA A 31 -13.21 24.88 -9.44
C ALA A 31 -12.88 25.58 -8.10
N GLY A 32 -11.82 26.39 -8.09
CA GLY A 32 -11.34 27.10 -6.90
C GLY A 32 -10.56 26.26 -5.90
N LYS A 33 -10.49 24.93 -6.08
CA LYS A 33 -9.82 23.99 -5.16
C LYS A 33 -8.41 23.65 -5.62
N THR A 34 -7.53 23.42 -4.65
CA THR A 34 -6.16 22.97 -4.84
C THR A 34 -6.02 21.53 -4.38
N VAL A 35 -5.34 20.70 -5.18
CA VAL A 35 -5.05 19.31 -4.85
C VAL A 35 -3.56 19.05 -4.95
N VAL A 36 -3.02 18.38 -3.93
CA VAL A 36 -1.69 17.76 -4.04
C VAL A 36 -1.87 16.34 -4.57
N VAL A 37 -1.10 15.96 -5.59
CA VAL A 37 -1.09 14.59 -6.11
C VAL A 37 0.21 13.91 -5.71
N ALA A 38 0.11 12.74 -5.09
CA ALA A 38 1.27 11.89 -4.79
C ALA A 38 1.84 11.29 -6.08
N MET A 39 2.99 11.79 -6.52
CA MET A 39 3.64 11.41 -7.78
C MET A 39 4.74 10.38 -7.53
N SER A 40 4.50 9.11 -7.87
CA SER A 40 5.52 8.04 -7.76
C SER A 40 6.37 7.86 -9.02
N GLY A 41 6.09 8.61 -10.10
CA GLY A 41 6.73 8.37 -11.41
C GLY A 41 6.21 7.13 -12.13
N GLY A 42 5.09 6.57 -11.66
CA GLY A 42 4.36 5.50 -12.34
C GLY A 42 3.13 6.02 -13.07
N VAL A 43 2.63 5.22 -14.01
CA VAL A 43 1.46 5.53 -14.84
C VAL A 43 0.22 5.92 -14.01
N ASP A 44 0.00 5.26 -12.88
CA ASP A 44 -1.18 5.49 -12.04
C ASP A 44 -1.17 6.91 -11.44
N SER A 45 -0.02 7.33 -10.91
CA SER A 45 0.12 8.70 -10.37
C SER A 45 0.05 9.76 -11.47
N ALA A 46 0.55 9.46 -12.67
CA ALA A 46 0.49 10.36 -13.81
C ALA A 46 -0.95 10.59 -14.29
N VAL A 47 -1.71 9.50 -14.44
CA VAL A 47 -3.14 9.57 -14.80
C VAL A 47 -3.97 10.19 -13.68
N THR A 48 -3.60 9.97 -12.42
CA THR A 48 -4.23 10.68 -11.28
C THR A 48 -4.08 12.19 -11.42
N ALA A 49 -2.88 12.69 -11.70
CA ALA A 49 -2.64 14.12 -11.89
C ALA A 49 -3.41 14.68 -13.09
N LEU A 50 -3.43 13.94 -14.20
CA LEU A 50 -4.23 14.27 -15.37
C LEU A 50 -5.72 14.38 -15.02
N VAL A 51 -6.31 13.35 -14.43
CA VAL A 51 -7.73 13.33 -14.06
C VAL A 51 -8.08 14.49 -13.15
N MET A 52 -7.27 14.77 -12.13
CA MET A 52 -7.53 15.89 -11.22
C MET A 52 -7.46 17.24 -11.94
N ARG A 53 -6.52 17.43 -12.88
CA ARG A 53 -6.44 18.66 -13.70
C ARG A 53 -7.70 18.83 -14.54
N GLU A 54 -8.16 17.76 -15.19
CA GLU A 54 -9.32 17.78 -16.09
C GLU A 54 -10.65 17.98 -15.33
N ARG A 55 -10.71 17.57 -14.06
CA ARG A 55 -11.80 17.92 -13.14
C ARG A 55 -11.78 19.40 -12.68
N GLY A 56 -10.78 20.18 -13.10
CA GLY A 56 -10.69 21.61 -12.86
C GLY A 56 -9.94 22.02 -11.59
N TYR A 57 -9.21 21.10 -10.95
CA TYR A 57 -8.40 21.43 -9.77
C TYR A 57 -7.12 22.18 -10.14
N ARG A 58 -6.66 23.03 -9.21
CA ARG A 58 -5.27 23.50 -9.20
C ARG A 58 -4.37 22.39 -8.67
N VAL A 59 -3.76 21.64 -9.58
CA VAL A 59 -2.94 20.47 -9.22
C VAL A 59 -1.51 20.86 -8.89
N VAL A 60 -0.98 20.30 -7.81
CA VAL A 60 0.44 20.33 -7.43
C VAL A 60 0.95 18.90 -7.30
N GLY A 61 1.94 18.52 -8.10
CA GLY A 61 2.59 17.23 -7.97
C GLY A 61 3.59 17.21 -6.81
N MET A 62 3.56 16.16 -5.99
CA MET A 62 4.53 15.96 -4.91
C MET A 62 5.10 14.55 -4.94
N ASN A 63 6.40 14.43 -5.10
CA ASN A 63 7.14 13.17 -4.99
C ASN A 63 7.77 13.05 -3.59
N LEU A 64 7.82 11.83 -3.07
CA LEU A 64 8.52 11.51 -1.83
C LEU A 64 9.85 10.85 -2.18
N ARG A 65 10.95 11.50 -1.83
CA ARG A 65 12.29 10.90 -1.89
C ARG A 65 12.47 10.06 -0.64
N LEU A 66 12.51 8.75 -0.81
CA LEU A 66 12.58 7.78 0.30
C LEU A 66 14.00 7.24 0.56
N PHE A 67 14.95 7.54 -0.32
CA PHE A 67 16.33 7.07 -0.25
C PHE A 67 17.30 8.19 -0.59
N SER A 68 18.50 8.14 -0.02
CA SER A 68 19.60 9.01 -0.43
C SER A 68 20.03 8.73 -1.88
N PRO A 69 20.42 9.76 -2.65
CA PRO A 69 21.09 9.58 -3.94
C PRO A 69 22.37 8.72 -3.87
N ASP A 70 23.02 8.68 -2.70
CA ASP A 70 24.26 7.94 -2.45
C ASP A 70 24.00 6.46 -2.09
N ASP A 71 22.73 6.09 -1.88
CA ASP A 71 22.33 4.71 -1.64
C ASP A 71 22.37 3.93 -2.97
N VAL A 72 23.47 3.21 -3.20
CA VAL A 72 23.77 2.52 -4.45
C VAL A 72 22.70 1.46 -4.79
N ASP A 73 22.13 0.80 -3.77
CA ASP A 73 21.12 -0.24 -3.92
C ASP A 73 19.76 0.35 -4.34
N HIS A 74 19.49 1.60 -3.96
CA HIS A 74 18.18 2.24 -4.13
C HIS A 74 18.17 3.37 -5.15
N ARG A 75 19.33 3.78 -5.67
CA ARG A 75 19.47 4.81 -6.71
C ARG A 75 18.60 4.54 -7.95
N ALA A 76 18.43 3.27 -8.31
CA ALA A 76 17.64 2.80 -9.45
C ALA A 76 16.22 2.31 -9.08
N ASN A 77 15.71 2.62 -7.89
CA ASN A 77 14.40 2.17 -7.44
C ASN A 77 13.27 2.64 -8.39
N PRO A 78 12.46 1.71 -8.96
CA PRO A 78 11.42 2.06 -9.95
C PRO A 78 10.29 2.95 -9.43
N CYS A 79 10.08 3.00 -8.12
CA CYS A 79 8.95 3.69 -7.47
C CYS A 79 9.35 5.02 -6.81
N CYS A 80 10.55 5.11 -6.22
CA CYS A 80 10.98 6.29 -5.47
C CYS A 80 12.47 6.66 -5.65
N GLY A 81 13.15 6.03 -6.60
CA GLY A 81 14.53 6.37 -6.97
C GLY A 81 14.61 7.60 -7.88
N ILE A 82 15.82 7.99 -8.25
CA ILE A 82 16.07 9.17 -9.10
C ILE A 82 15.31 9.07 -10.45
N PRO A 83 15.33 7.93 -11.18
CA PRO A 83 14.60 7.82 -12.44
C PRO A 83 13.07 8.01 -12.27
N ALA A 84 12.50 7.48 -11.17
CA ALA A 84 11.09 7.65 -10.89
C ALA A 84 10.73 9.11 -10.54
N MET A 85 11.64 9.83 -9.87
CA MET A 85 11.47 11.26 -9.62
C MET A 85 11.53 12.07 -10.92
N ASP A 86 12.44 11.71 -11.84
CA ASP A 86 12.53 12.34 -13.15
C ASP A 86 11.28 12.09 -14.00
N ASP A 87 10.74 10.87 -13.99
CA ASP A 87 9.47 10.54 -14.63
C ASP A 87 8.30 11.36 -14.07
N ALA A 88 8.26 11.52 -12.74
CA ALA A 88 7.26 12.35 -12.07
C ALA A 88 7.39 13.82 -12.48
N ARG A 89 8.62 14.36 -12.50
CA ARG A 89 8.93 15.72 -12.91
C ARG A 89 8.57 15.97 -14.37
N ALA A 90 8.92 15.07 -15.28
CA ALA A 90 8.59 15.13 -16.70
C ALA A 90 7.08 15.09 -16.93
N THR A 91 6.37 14.22 -16.20
CA THR A 91 4.90 14.16 -16.23
C THR A 91 4.29 15.49 -15.78
N CYS A 92 4.76 16.06 -14.66
CA CYS A 92 4.25 17.35 -14.18
C CYS A 92 4.51 18.48 -15.18
N ALA A 93 5.69 18.51 -15.80
CA ALA A 93 6.04 19.50 -16.82
C ALA A 93 5.12 19.39 -18.05
N LEU A 94 4.88 18.19 -18.55
CA LEU A 94 3.96 17.94 -19.67
C LEU A 94 2.51 18.33 -19.33
N LEU A 95 2.09 18.12 -18.07
CA LEU A 95 0.76 18.51 -17.60
C LEU A 95 0.63 20.02 -17.28
N GLY A 96 1.74 20.76 -17.25
CA GLY A 96 1.77 22.17 -16.87
C GLY A 96 1.52 22.44 -15.37
N ILE A 97 1.88 21.49 -14.50
CA ILE A 97 1.61 21.57 -13.06
C ILE A 97 2.90 21.73 -12.24
N PRO A 98 2.90 22.48 -11.12
CA PRO A 98 4.05 22.58 -10.23
C PRO A 98 4.46 21.22 -9.65
N PHE A 99 5.76 21.05 -9.40
CA PHE A 99 6.33 19.83 -8.85
C PHE A 99 7.24 20.13 -7.65
N TYR A 100 7.04 19.39 -6.56
CA TYR A 100 7.89 19.42 -5.38
C TYR A 100 8.39 18.01 -5.04
N ALA A 101 9.65 17.91 -4.63
CA ALA A 101 10.21 16.70 -4.04
C ALA A 101 10.41 16.93 -2.54
N VAL A 102 9.90 16.01 -1.71
CA VAL A 102 10.05 16.07 -0.25
C VAL A 102 10.93 14.91 0.20
N ASN A 103 12.02 15.22 0.90
CA ASN A 103 12.84 14.20 1.52
C ASN A 103 12.11 13.60 2.73
N MET A 104 11.91 12.29 2.72
CA MET A 104 11.27 11.50 3.78
C MET A 104 12.09 10.24 4.11
N GLU A 105 13.38 10.26 3.79
CA GLU A 105 14.30 9.13 4.00
C GLU A 105 14.35 8.68 5.45
N VAL A 106 14.45 9.62 6.40
CA VAL A 106 14.53 9.31 7.83
C VAL A 106 13.23 8.67 8.32
N GLU A 107 12.10 9.29 8.01
CA GLU A 107 10.79 8.80 8.42
C GLU A 107 10.46 7.44 7.79
N PHE A 108 10.86 7.22 6.54
CA PHE A 108 10.70 5.94 5.86
C PHE A 108 11.61 4.86 6.42
N GLY A 109 12.88 5.19 6.67
CA GLY A 109 13.85 4.29 7.29
C GLY A 109 13.37 3.80 8.66
N GLN A 110 12.88 4.70 9.51
CA GLN A 110 12.40 4.37 10.84
C GLN A 110 11.05 3.65 10.84
N ALA A 111 10.05 4.19 10.13
CA ALA A 111 8.68 3.70 10.24
C ALA A 111 8.38 2.48 9.36
N VAL A 112 9.20 2.23 8.31
CA VAL A 112 8.96 1.16 7.34
C VAL A 112 10.11 0.15 7.34
N ILE A 113 11.34 0.59 7.07
CA ILE A 113 12.49 -0.33 6.90
C ILE A 113 12.84 -1.00 8.24
N GLN A 114 13.02 -0.22 9.30
CA GLN A 114 13.42 -0.76 10.60
C GLN A 114 12.37 -1.73 11.13
N ARG A 115 11.08 -1.33 11.09
CA ARG A 115 9.98 -2.21 11.46
C ARG A 115 9.93 -3.49 10.63
N PHE A 116 10.16 -3.41 9.32
CA PHE A 116 10.22 -4.59 8.46
C PHE A 116 11.30 -5.57 8.90
N VAL A 117 12.50 -5.07 9.20
CA VAL A 117 13.62 -5.87 9.69
C VAL A 117 13.33 -6.48 11.07
N ASP A 118 12.79 -5.70 12.00
CA ASP A 118 12.48 -6.14 13.37
C ASP A 118 11.38 -7.22 13.41
N GLU A 119 10.37 -7.10 12.54
CA GLU A 119 9.29 -8.08 12.43
C GLU A 119 9.81 -9.44 11.92
N TYR A 120 10.69 -9.44 10.91
CA TYR A 120 11.35 -10.67 10.47
C TYR A 120 12.25 -11.26 11.56
N ALA A 121 12.97 -10.41 12.30
CA ALA A 121 13.78 -10.87 13.42
C ALA A 121 12.95 -11.53 14.53
N ALA A 122 11.71 -11.11 14.68
CA ALA A 122 10.75 -11.71 15.61
C ALA A 122 9.95 -12.88 15.00
N GLY A 123 10.36 -13.41 13.84
CA GLY A 123 9.72 -14.55 13.20
C GLY A 123 8.34 -14.24 12.60
N ARG A 124 8.02 -12.96 12.38
CA ARG A 124 6.77 -12.50 11.77
C ARG A 124 7.01 -12.08 10.32
N THR A 125 5.95 -12.08 9.51
CA THR A 125 6.00 -11.65 8.11
C THR A 125 5.26 -10.31 7.94
N PRO A 126 5.99 -9.18 7.91
CA PRO A 126 5.39 -7.85 7.85
C PRO A 126 4.86 -7.49 6.45
N ASN A 127 3.92 -6.54 6.40
CA ASN A 127 3.50 -5.88 5.16
C ASN A 127 4.03 -4.43 5.12
N PRO A 128 5.16 -4.15 4.46
CA PRO A 128 5.76 -2.82 4.45
C PRO A 128 4.91 -1.77 3.72
N CYS A 129 4.08 -2.18 2.77
CA CYS A 129 3.20 -1.26 2.04
C CYS A 129 2.13 -0.67 2.97
N LEU A 130 1.66 -1.44 3.95
CA LEU A 130 0.73 -0.96 4.97
C LEU A 130 1.37 0.13 5.83
N GLU A 131 2.59 -0.09 6.30
CA GLU A 131 3.34 0.86 7.13
C GLU A 131 3.69 2.13 6.35
N CYS A 132 4.10 1.99 5.08
CA CYS A 132 4.33 3.13 4.19
C CYS A 132 3.07 3.96 3.99
N ASN A 133 1.91 3.32 3.77
CA ASN A 133 0.64 4.03 3.67
C ASN A 133 0.29 4.75 4.98
N ARG A 134 0.37 4.04 6.12
CA ARG A 134 0.02 4.57 7.44
C ARG A 134 0.90 5.74 7.86
N HIS A 135 2.22 5.56 7.81
CA HIS A 135 3.17 6.50 8.40
C HIS A 135 3.68 7.51 7.39
N VAL A 136 3.92 7.13 6.14
CA VAL A 136 4.57 8.02 5.17
C VAL A 136 3.54 8.75 4.31
N LYS A 137 2.66 8.03 3.61
CA LYS A 137 1.68 8.67 2.71
C LYS A 137 0.57 9.38 3.49
N PHE A 138 -0.18 8.70 4.35
CA PHE A 138 -1.40 9.31 4.92
C PHE A 138 -1.17 10.15 6.18
N ARG A 139 0.01 10.10 6.79
CA ARG A 139 0.39 11.01 7.87
C ARG A 139 1.22 12.19 7.35
N HIS A 140 2.40 11.93 6.80
CA HIS A 140 3.30 13.02 6.41
C HIS A 140 2.84 13.75 5.15
N LEU A 141 2.44 13.04 4.09
CA LEU A 141 2.02 13.72 2.85
C LEU A 141 0.72 14.50 3.03
N VAL A 142 -0.24 13.97 3.79
CA VAL A 142 -1.46 14.72 4.18
C VAL A 142 -1.11 16.00 4.93
N ARG A 143 -0.22 15.94 5.93
CA ARG A 143 0.23 17.12 6.67
C ARG A 143 0.89 18.15 5.74
N ARG A 144 1.77 17.71 4.84
CA ARG A 144 2.45 18.58 3.87
C ARG A 144 1.45 19.23 2.89
N ALA A 145 0.48 18.47 2.39
CA ALA A 145 -0.56 19.00 1.51
C ALA A 145 -1.38 20.10 2.20
N ARG A 146 -1.76 19.90 3.47
CA ARG A 146 -2.45 20.93 4.25
C ARG A 146 -1.60 22.17 4.51
N MET A 147 -0.31 22.01 4.79
CA MET A 147 0.61 23.14 4.95
C MET A 147 0.75 23.99 3.68
N LEU A 148 0.57 23.37 2.50
CA LEU A 148 0.51 24.09 1.22
C LEU A 148 -0.87 24.72 0.93
N GLY A 149 -1.84 24.58 1.83
CA GLY A 149 -3.20 25.07 1.65
C GLY A 149 -4.01 24.26 0.64
N ALA A 150 -3.67 22.99 0.40
CA ALA A 150 -4.46 22.13 -0.49
C ALA A 150 -5.75 21.66 0.21
N ASP A 151 -6.84 21.63 -0.55
CA ASP A 151 -8.16 21.17 -0.11
C ASP A 151 -8.22 19.64 -0.01
N CYS A 152 -7.38 18.93 -0.78
CA CYS A 152 -7.30 17.48 -0.73
C CYS A 152 -5.95 16.92 -1.19
N LEU A 153 -5.72 15.64 -0.88
CA LEU A 153 -4.61 14.83 -1.40
C LEU A 153 -5.16 13.75 -2.34
N ALA A 154 -4.65 13.66 -3.55
CA ALA A 154 -4.98 12.57 -4.48
C ALA A 154 -3.81 11.58 -4.61
N THR A 155 -4.13 10.30 -4.74
CA THR A 155 -3.13 9.25 -4.99
C THR A 155 -3.61 8.28 -6.05
N GLY A 156 -2.68 7.61 -6.74
CA GLY A 156 -2.99 6.59 -7.74
C GLY A 156 -3.39 5.23 -7.18
N HIS A 157 -3.99 5.18 -5.97
CA HIS A 157 -4.52 3.92 -5.45
C HIS A 157 -5.86 3.57 -6.10
N TYR A 158 -6.05 2.28 -6.36
CA TYR A 158 -7.32 1.72 -6.80
C TYR A 158 -8.17 1.37 -5.58
N ALA A 159 -8.91 2.35 -5.10
CA ALA A 159 -9.95 2.19 -4.08
C ALA A 159 -10.96 3.31 -4.25
N ARG A 160 -12.09 3.25 -3.57
CA ARG A 160 -13.13 4.29 -3.64
C ARG A 160 -13.42 4.85 -2.27
N ILE A 161 -13.72 6.14 -2.22
CA ILE A 161 -14.23 6.79 -1.01
C ILE A 161 -15.60 7.34 -1.36
N ILE A 162 -16.62 6.89 -0.63
CA ILE A 162 -17.94 7.53 -0.66
C ILE A 162 -17.98 8.52 0.51
N PRO A 163 -18.13 9.83 0.25
CA PRO A 163 -18.30 10.81 1.30
C PRO A 163 -19.52 10.48 2.16
N GLY A 164 -19.40 10.64 3.48
CA GLY A 164 -20.56 10.65 4.37
C GLY A 164 -21.10 12.06 4.53
N ASP A 165 -22.32 12.17 5.03
CA ASP A 165 -22.96 13.43 5.41
C ASP A 165 -22.74 13.73 6.91
N ALA A 166 -21.92 14.73 7.20
CA ALA A 166 -21.65 15.16 8.57
C ALA A 166 -22.90 15.70 9.30
N ALA A 167 -23.85 16.31 8.59
CA ALA A 167 -25.09 16.81 9.18
C ALA A 167 -26.01 15.66 9.64
N LEU A 168 -25.90 14.51 8.99
CA LEU A 168 -26.62 13.27 9.35
C LEU A 168 -25.78 12.32 10.23
N GLY A 169 -24.55 12.71 10.60
CA GLY A 169 -23.63 11.85 11.34
C GLY A 169 -23.14 10.63 10.55
N GLU A 170 -23.23 10.66 9.22
CA GLU A 170 -22.79 9.58 8.35
C GLU A 170 -21.27 9.64 8.10
N PRO A 171 -20.52 8.56 8.37
CA PRO A 171 -19.08 8.53 8.16
C PRO A 171 -18.71 8.32 6.69
N HIS A 172 -17.52 8.76 6.30
CA HIS A 172 -16.90 8.40 5.03
C HIS A 172 -16.68 6.88 4.96
N ARG A 173 -16.91 6.29 3.79
CA ARG A 173 -16.77 4.84 3.56
C ARG A 173 -15.64 4.56 2.59
N LEU A 174 -14.73 3.66 2.96
CA LEU A 174 -13.72 3.08 2.07
C LEU A 174 -14.31 1.85 1.38
N LEU A 175 -14.30 1.84 0.04
CA LEU A 175 -14.82 0.77 -0.79
C LEU A 175 -13.72 0.20 -1.69
N ARG A 176 -13.94 -1.04 -2.14
CA ARG A 176 -13.11 -1.66 -3.17
C ARG A 176 -13.21 -0.90 -4.49
N ALA A 177 -12.14 -0.89 -5.27
CA ALA A 177 -12.16 -0.38 -6.65
C ALA A 177 -13.13 -1.18 -7.53
N VAL A 178 -13.56 -0.58 -8.65
CA VAL A 178 -14.32 -1.29 -9.68
C VAL A 178 -13.49 -2.39 -10.37
N ASP A 179 -12.18 -2.18 -10.47
CA ASP A 179 -11.22 -3.17 -10.94
C ASP A 179 -10.79 -4.09 -9.79
N SER A 180 -11.42 -5.25 -9.70
CA SER A 180 -11.15 -6.23 -8.64
C SER A 180 -9.72 -6.80 -8.69
N GLY A 181 -9.09 -6.86 -9.86
CA GLY A 181 -7.71 -7.34 -10.03
C GLY A 181 -6.66 -6.35 -9.55
N LYS A 182 -7.05 -5.07 -9.42
CA LYS A 182 -6.20 -3.96 -9.01
C LYS A 182 -6.60 -3.34 -7.69
N ASP A 183 -7.73 -3.74 -7.11
CA ASP A 183 -8.20 -3.28 -5.80
C ASP A 183 -7.06 -3.25 -4.76
N GLN A 184 -6.94 -2.09 -4.13
CA GLN A 184 -5.92 -1.76 -3.14
C GLN A 184 -6.54 -1.38 -1.79
N SER A 185 -7.86 -1.54 -1.59
CA SER A 185 -8.49 -1.24 -0.29
C SER A 185 -7.86 -2.03 0.86
N TYR A 186 -7.29 -3.20 0.59
CA TYR A 186 -6.55 -4.03 1.55
C TYR A 186 -5.35 -3.32 2.20
N VAL A 187 -4.66 -2.41 1.52
CA VAL A 187 -3.50 -1.69 2.11
C VAL A 187 -3.90 -0.31 2.66
N LEU A 188 -5.20 -0.02 2.72
CA LEU A 188 -5.77 1.27 3.10
C LEU A 188 -6.68 1.18 4.34
N TYR A 189 -6.82 0.00 4.96
CA TYR A 189 -7.76 -0.20 6.08
C TYR A 189 -7.40 0.60 7.34
N THR A 190 -6.16 1.08 7.45
CA THR A 190 -5.67 1.88 8.59
C THR A 190 -6.03 3.37 8.49
N MET A 191 -6.72 3.79 7.43
CA MET A 191 -7.11 5.18 7.25
C MET A 191 -8.16 5.63 8.29
N SER A 192 -7.95 6.82 8.84
CA SER A 192 -8.92 7.48 9.73
C SER A 192 -10.04 8.19 8.94
N GLN A 193 -11.15 8.51 9.62
CA GLN A 193 -12.21 9.34 9.04
C GLN A 193 -11.71 10.68 8.50
N GLU A 194 -10.82 11.32 9.25
CA GLU A 194 -10.19 12.58 8.85
C GLU A 194 -9.39 12.43 7.54
N GLN A 195 -8.64 11.34 7.40
CA GLN A 195 -7.90 11.03 6.18
C GLN A 195 -8.84 10.69 5.03
N LEU A 196 -9.92 9.94 5.28
CA LEU A 196 -10.93 9.62 4.26
C LEU A 196 -11.66 10.87 3.75
N GLY A 197 -11.92 11.86 4.62
CA GLY A 197 -12.49 13.14 4.20
C GLY A 197 -11.55 13.98 3.32
N TYR A 198 -10.24 13.85 3.52
CA TYR A 198 -9.23 14.67 2.84
C TYR A 198 -8.61 14.01 1.60
N VAL A 199 -8.58 12.69 1.51
CA VAL A 199 -7.93 11.94 0.41
C VAL A 199 -8.91 11.69 -0.73
N ARG A 200 -8.38 11.59 -1.96
CA ARG A 200 -9.12 11.20 -3.18
C ARG A 200 -8.38 10.06 -3.89
N PHE A 201 -9.15 9.14 -4.46
CA PHE A 201 -8.67 8.02 -5.28
C PHE A 201 -9.31 8.07 -6.67
N PRO A 202 -8.80 8.92 -7.59
CA PRO A 202 -9.45 9.14 -8.88
C PRO A 202 -9.49 7.89 -9.77
N LEU A 203 -8.62 6.91 -9.53
CA LEU A 203 -8.57 5.66 -10.29
C LEU A 203 -9.55 4.59 -9.78
N GLY A 204 -10.25 4.84 -8.68
CA GLY A 204 -11.15 3.85 -8.06
C GLY A 204 -12.33 3.41 -8.94
N GLU A 205 -12.73 4.27 -9.88
CA GLU A 205 -13.81 4.04 -10.86
C GLU A 205 -13.27 3.64 -12.26
N LEU A 206 -11.96 3.42 -12.38
CA LEU A 206 -11.32 3.07 -13.65
C LEU A 206 -10.69 1.68 -13.57
N THR A 207 -10.77 0.96 -14.67
CA THR A 207 -10.00 -0.27 -14.89
C THR A 207 -8.57 0.06 -15.31
N LYS A 208 -7.62 -0.83 -15.05
CA LYS A 208 -6.23 -0.62 -15.47
C LYS A 208 -6.08 -0.40 -16.98
N PRO A 209 -6.80 -1.13 -17.86
CA PRO A 209 -6.79 -0.84 -19.30
C PRO A 209 -7.25 0.59 -19.62
N GLN A 210 -8.30 1.11 -18.96
CA GLN A 210 -8.73 2.50 -19.14
C GLN A 210 -7.65 3.49 -18.68
N VAL A 211 -6.99 3.22 -17.55
CA VAL A 211 -5.87 4.05 -17.07
C VAL A 211 -4.72 4.07 -18.08
N ARG A 212 -4.36 2.90 -18.66
CA ARG A 212 -3.35 2.84 -19.73
C ARG A 212 -3.77 3.58 -20.98
N ALA A 213 -5.02 3.44 -21.41
CA ALA A 213 -5.56 4.14 -22.57
C ALA A 213 -5.50 5.67 -22.39
N LEU A 214 -5.86 6.19 -21.21
CA LEU A 214 -5.71 7.60 -20.85
C LEU A 214 -4.26 8.05 -20.89
N ALA A 215 -3.34 7.24 -20.37
CA ALA A 215 -1.92 7.57 -20.40
C ALA A 215 -1.38 7.68 -21.84
N HIS A 216 -1.81 6.78 -22.73
CA HIS A 216 -1.43 6.80 -24.14
C HIS A 216 -2.07 7.97 -24.90
N SER A 217 -3.36 8.25 -24.71
CA SER A 217 -4.06 9.32 -25.44
C SER A 217 -3.52 10.72 -25.11
N PHE A 218 -2.97 10.89 -23.91
CA PHE A 218 -2.32 12.13 -23.47
C PHE A 218 -0.80 12.13 -23.65
N ASN A 219 -0.24 11.11 -24.32
CA ASN A 219 1.19 10.95 -24.55
C ASN A 219 2.02 11.10 -23.25
N LEU A 220 1.53 10.54 -22.14
CA LEU A 220 2.25 10.59 -20.88
C LEU A 220 3.58 9.82 -21.01
N PRO A 221 4.72 10.37 -20.56
CA PRO A 221 6.03 9.71 -20.72
C PRO A 221 6.11 8.29 -20.15
N VAL A 222 5.30 8.03 -19.12
CA VAL A 222 5.24 6.75 -18.40
C VAL A 222 4.17 5.79 -18.93
N ALA A 223 3.53 6.09 -20.06
CA ALA A 223 2.39 5.31 -20.57
C ALA A 223 2.71 3.83 -20.80
N ALA A 224 3.92 3.53 -21.31
CA ALA A 224 4.40 2.16 -21.53
C ALA A 224 5.17 1.57 -20.34
N LYS A 225 5.41 2.32 -19.27
CA LYS A 225 6.25 1.89 -18.15
C LYS A 225 5.61 0.70 -17.41
N PRO A 226 6.32 -0.42 -17.17
CA PRO A 226 5.77 -1.55 -16.43
C PRO A 226 5.42 -1.15 -14.99
N GLU A 227 4.54 -1.94 -14.36
CA GLU A 227 4.16 -1.70 -12.97
C GLU A 227 5.24 -2.21 -12.00
N SER A 228 5.48 -1.45 -10.95
CA SER A 228 6.30 -1.91 -9.82
C SER A 228 5.46 -2.85 -8.94
N GLN A 229 5.79 -4.14 -8.94
CA GLN A 229 5.11 -5.14 -8.09
C GLN A 229 5.95 -5.60 -6.88
N GLU A 230 7.24 -5.26 -6.85
CA GLU A 230 8.15 -5.62 -5.77
C GLU A 230 8.12 -4.64 -4.59
N ILE A 231 8.60 -5.08 -3.43
CA ILE A 231 8.83 -4.22 -2.26
C ILE A 231 9.78 -3.10 -2.67
N CYS A 232 9.35 -1.84 -2.49
CA CYS A 232 10.06 -0.72 -3.10
C CYS A 232 11.54 -0.63 -2.67
N PHE A 233 11.87 -0.94 -1.42
CA PHE A 233 13.25 -0.87 -0.90
C PHE A 233 14.05 -2.17 -1.02
N VAL A 234 13.52 -3.23 -1.60
CA VAL A 234 14.29 -4.48 -1.77
C VAL A 234 15.04 -4.47 -3.11
N GLY A 235 14.63 -3.59 -4.05
CA GLY A 235 15.26 -3.48 -5.35
C GLY A 235 15.08 -4.75 -6.18
N LYS A 236 16.16 -5.24 -6.80
CA LYS A 236 16.18 -6.51 -7.55
C LYS A 236 16.62 -7.72 -6.70
N GLY A 237 16.97 -7.50 -5.44
CA GLY A 237 17.48 -8.54 -4.54
C GLY A 237 16.36 -9.34 -3.87
N SER A 238 16.75 -10.32 -3.06
CA SER A 238 15.82 -10.99 -2.15
C SER A 238 15.56 -10.12 -0.93
N TYR A 239 14.32 -10.07 -0.45
CA TYR A 239 14.03 -9.39 0.82
C TYR A 239 14.78 -10.05 1.99
N ALA A 240 15.05 -11.35 1.89
CA ALA A 240 15.81 -12.06 2.91
C ALA A 240 17.26 -11.58 2.95
N ASP A 241 17.88 -11.35 1.79
CA ASP A 241 19.25 -10.79 1.71
C ASP A 241 19.28 -9.36 2.24
N PHE A 242 18.25 -8.56 1.92
CA PHE A 242 18.11 -7.19 2.44
C PHE A 242 18.04 -7.15 3.97
N VAL A 243 17.29 -8.09 4.57
CA VAL A 243 17.15 -8.23 6.01
C VAL A 243 18.43 -8.79 6.63
N ALA A 244 19.05 -9.81 6.02
CA ALA A 244 20.30 -10.42 6.46
C ALA A 244 21.44 -9.40 6.55
N ALA A 245 21.55 -8.48 5.59
CA ALA A 245 22.56 -7.43 5.59
C ALA A 245 22.43 -6.48 6.79
N ARG A 246 21.22 -6.34 7.37
CA ARG A 246 20.94 -5.46 8.53
C ARG A 246 20.88 -6.23 9.85
N ARG A 247 20.54 -7.52 9.80
CA ARG A 247 20.46 -8.43 10.94
C ARG A 247 21.08 -9.78 10.57
N PRO A 248 22.42 -9.90 10.56
CA PRO A 248 23.08 -11.17 10.26
C PRO A 248 22.76 -12.27 11.29
N ASP A 249 22.37 -11.86 12.50
CA ASP A 249 22.02 -12.74 13.62
C ASP A 249 20.75 -13.58 13.38
N ILE A 250 19.91 -13.21 12.41
CA ILE A 250 18.65 -13.92 12.11
C ILE A 250 18.73 -14.82 10.86
N THR A 251 19.93 -14.95 10.28
CA THR A 251 20.24 -15.88 9.18
C THR A 251 21.01 -17.12 9.63
N VAL A 252 20.91 -17.47 10.91
CA VAL A 252 21.57 -18.67 11.45
C VAL A 252 20.80 -19.91 10.99
N PRO A 253 21.47 -20.91 10.38
CA PRO A 253 20.84 -22.17 10.05
C PRO A 253 20.26 -22.87 11.27
N GLY A 254 19.14 -23.55 11.08
CA GLY A 254 18.40 -24.22 12.15
C GLY A 254 17.65 -25.44 11.63
N GLU A 255 16.97 -26.14 12.52
CA GLU A 255 16.30 -27.41 12.19
C GLU A 255 14.89 -27.18 11.64
N ILE A 256 14.49 -28.04 10.71
CA ILE A 256 13.08 -28.18 10.31
C ILE A 256 12.56 -29.44 10.98
N VAL A 257 11.54 -29.30 11.81
CA VAL A 257 10.96 -30.37 12.63
C VAL A 257 9.48 -30.59 12.28
N ASP A 258 8.97 -31.81 12.48
CA ASP A 258 7.52 -32.04 12.47
C ASP A 258 6.85 -31.67 13.80
N ALA A 259 5.54 -31.90 13.90
CA ALA A 259 4.75 -31.60 15.08
C ALA A 259 5.14 -32.47 16.30
N GLU A 260 5.74 -33.64 16.05
CA GLU A 260 6.24 -34.57 17.05
C GLU A 260 7.68 -34.25 17.48
N GLY A 261 8.33 -33.28 16.82
CA GLY A 261 9.70 -32.84 17.09
C GLY A 261 10.78 -33.66 16.38
N ALA A 262 10.43 -34.53 15.44
CA ALA A 262 11.41 -35.25 14.64
C ALA A 262 12.06 -34.31 13.63
N VAL A 263 13.39 -34.32 13.58
CA VAL A 263 14.17 -33.51 12.63
C VAL A 263 14.04 -34.08 11.22
N LEU A 264 13.52 -33.26 10.31
CA LEU A 264 13.31 -33.60 8.90
C LEU A 264 14.38 -33.01 7.98
N GLY A 265 15.07 -31.95 8.42
CA GLY A 265 16.09 -31.26 7.64
C GLY A 265 16.57 -29.98 8.30
N GLN A 266 17.20 -29.10 7.52
CA GLN A 266 17.73 -27.83 7.97
C GLN A 266 17.29 -26.67 7.07
N HIS A 267 17.09 -25.50 7.67
CA HIS A 267 16.83 -24.24 6.96
C HIS A 267 18.04 -23.32 6.99
N ARG A 268 18.06 -22.33 6.10
CA ARG A 268 19.14 -21.33 6.00
C ARG A 268 18.94 -20.11 6.89
N GLY A 269 17.79 -20.03 7.57
CA GLY A 269 17.43 -18.96 8.50
C GLY A 269 15.93 -18.71 8.44
N LEU A 270 15.32 -18.33 9.56
CA LEU A 270 13.86 -18.16 9.65
C LEU A 270 13.33 -17.09 8.68
N VAL A 271 14.13 -16.09 8.35
CA VAL A 271 13.79 -15.00 7.41
C VAL A 271 13.38 -15.49 6.01
N HIS A 272 13.84 -16.67 5.59
CA HIS A 272 13.49 -17.25 4.28
C HIS A 272 12.12 -17.94 4.27
N HIS A 273 11.42 -17.92 5.40
CA HIS A 273 10.20 -18.68 5.59
C HIS A 273 9.05 -17.84 6.14
N THR A 274 7.82 -18.24 5.80
CA THR A 274 6.57 -17.65 6.28
C THR A 274 5.58 -18.76 6.64
N VAL A 275 4.76 -18.55 7.67
CA VAL A 275 3.68 -19.48 8.03
C VAL A 275 2.75 -19.74 6.84
N GLY A 276 2.39 -21.01 6.62
CA GLY A 276 1.61 -21.47 5.47
C GLY A 276 2.41 -21.70 4.19
N GLN A 277 3.72 -21.43 4.18
CA GLN A 277 4.59 -21.73 3.04
C GLN A 277 4.71 -23.24 2.81
N ARG A 278 4.61 -23.64 1.54
CA ARG A 278 4.82 -25.04 1.10
C ARG A 278 6.14 -25.22 0.34
N ARG A 279 6.51 -24.27 -0.52
CA ARG A 279 7.68 -24.37 -1.42
C ARG A 279 8.93 -23.86 -0.72
N GLY A 280 10.11 -24.30 -1.17
CA GLY A 280 11.38 -23.77 -0.67
C GLY A 280 11.81 -24.29 0.70
N LEU A 281 11.20 -25.37 1.21
CA LEU A 281 11.61 -26.02 2.46
C LEU A 281 12.83 -26.94 2.31
N GLY A 282 13.17 -27.35 1.08
CA GLY A 282 14.32 -28.23 0.83
C GLY A 282 14.19 -29.66 1.37
N LEU A 283 12.98 -30.07 1.77
CA LEU A 283 12.72 -31.42 2.30
C LEU A 283 12.42 -32.41 1.19
N ALA A 284 13.11 -33.56 1.20
CA ALA A 284 12.77 -34.72 0.37
C ALA A 284 11.71 -35.56 1.12
N ALA A 285 10.43 -35.24 0.93
CA ALA A 285 9.33 -35.90 1.63
C ALA A 285 8.32 -36.53 0.68
N ALA A 286 7.76 -37.68 1.07
CA ALA A 286 6.70 -38.38 0.33
C ALA A 286 5.38 -37.58 0.28
N LYS A 287 5.15 -36.68 1.24
CA LYS A 287 3.97 -35.81 1.35
C LYS A 287 4.38 -34.34 1.43
N PRO A 288 3.54 -33.40 0.94
CA PRO A 288 3.84 -31.98 1.04
C PRO A 288 3.72 -31.48 2.48
N TYR A 289 4.76 -30.77 2.93
CA TYR A 289 4.79 -30.06 4.21
C TYR A 289 4.44 -28.59 4.07
N PHE A 290 3.86 -28.03 5.12
CA PHE A 290 3.53 -26.61 5.27
C PHE A 290 4.13 -26.08 6.56
N VAL A 291 4.69 -24.87 6.53
CA VAL A 291 5.17 -24.19 7.74
C VAL A 291 3.99 -23.90 8.67
N LEU A 292 4.02 -24.45 9.88
CA LEU A 292 3.03 -24.20 10.92
C LEU A 292 3.47 -23.07 11.84
N LYS A 293 4.76 -23.04 12.19
CA LYS A 293 5.35 -22.08 13.13
C LYS A 293 6.80 -21.79 12.78
N LEU A 294 7.21 -20.54 13.00
CA LEU A 294 8.61 -20.13 13.05
C LEU A 294 8.94 -19.88 14.53
N ASP A 295 9.78 -20.72 15.12
CA ASP A 295 10.16 -20.60 16.53
C ASP A 295 11.52 -19.89 16.64
N THR A 296 11.48 -18.61 17.01
CA THR A 296 12.69 -17.80 17.20
C THR A 296 13.46 -18.17 18.46
N GLY A 297 12.82 -18.83 19.44
CA GLY A 297 13.47 -19.22 20.69
C GLY A 297 14.37 -20.43 20.52
N THR A 298 13.92 -21.43 19.76
CA THR A 298 14.70 -22.64 19.46
C THR A 298 15.39 -22.60 18.10
N ASN A 299 15.16 -21.55 17.30
CA ASN A 299 15.60 -21.45 15.90
C ASN A 299 15.15 -22.66 15.05
N GLN A 300 13.85 -22.98 15.12
CA GLN A 300 13.27 -24.11 14.42
C GLN A 300 12.09 -23.70 13.54
N ILE A 301 11.89 -24.43 12.45
CA ILE A 301 10.67 -24.38 11.64
C ILE A 301 9.86 -25.62 11.93
N VAL A 302 8.65 -25.44 12.46
CA VAL A 302 7.71 -26.53 12.65
C VAL A 302 6.88 -26.69 11.39
N VAL A 303 6.84 -27.89 10.82
CA VAL A 303 6.07 -28.20 9.63
C VAL A 303 5.06 -29.30 9.87
N GLY A 304 3.98 -29.30 9.08
CA GLY A 304 2.96 -30.34 9.15
C GLY A 304 2.20 -30.50 7.85
N SER A 305 1.11 -31.24 7.92
CA SER A 305 0.22 -31.45 6.79
C SER A 305 -0.56 -30.18 6.44
N ARG A 306 -1.26 -30.22 5.30
CA ARG A 306 -2.20 -29.16 4.95
C ARG A 306 -3.34 -29.03 5.96
N ALA A 307 -3.73 -30.10 6.63
CA ALA A 307 -4.80 -30.05 7.62
C ALA A 307 -4.35 -29.29 8.87
N ASP A 308 -3.10 -29.53 9.30
CA ASP A 308 -2.50 -28.89 10.47
C ASP A 308 -2.26 -27.38 10.26
N ALA A 309 -2.04 -26.97 9.00
CA ALA A 309 -1.85 -25.57 8.63
C ALA A 309 -3.15 -24.74 8.57
N ARG A 310 -4.32 -25.37 8.75
CA ARG A 310 -5.62 -24.67 8.73
C ARG A 310 -5.90 -24.01 10.07
N ALA A 311 -6.48 -22.82 10.06
CA ALA A 311 -6.86 -22.12 11.29
C ALA A 311 -8.34 -21.74 11.29
N ALA A 312 -9.16 -22.24 12.22
CA ALA A 312 -10.56 -21.84 12.34
C ALA A 312 -10.76 -20.44 12.98
N THR A 313 -9.72 -19.95 13.67
CA THR A 313 -9.75 -18.68 14.39
C THR A 313 -8.47 -17.91 14.19
N LEU A 314 -8.58 -16.59 14.15
CA LEU A 314 -7.47 -15.65 14.13
C LEU A 314 -7.62 -14.69 15.31
N GLU A 315 -6.54 -14.49 16.05
CA GLU A 315 -6.40 -13.42 17.03
C GLU A 315 -5.51 -12.33 16.43
N THR A 316 -5.91 -11.07 16.61
CA THR A 316 -5.16 -9.93 16.09
C THR A 316 -5.13 -8.83 17.12
N ASP A 317 -4.03 -8.09 17.13
CA ASP A 317 -3.91 -6.78 17.78
C ASP A 317 -3.93 -5.67 16.72
N GLY A 318 -3.86 -4.41 17.17
CA GLY A 318 -3.73 -3.26 16.27
C GLY A 318 -4.91 -3.02 15.32
N VAL A 319 -6.10 -3.50 15.65
CA VAL A 319 -7.31 -3.33 14.83
C VAL A 319 -7.60 -1.85 14.56
N ALA A 320 -7.77 -1.52 13.28
CA ALA A 320 -8.21 -0.22 12.82
C ALA A 320 -9.55 -0.36 12.10
N LEU A 321 -10.51 0.50 12.47
CA LEU A 321 -11.82 0.55 11.86
C LEU A 321 -11.98 1.90 11.16
N THR A 322 -12.10 1.86 9.84
CA THR A 322 -12.27 3.09 9.05
C THR A 322 -13.47 3.90 9.52
N ARG A 323 -14.55 3.27 9.96
CA ARG A 323 -15.77 3.92 10.48
C ARG A 323 -15.51 4.77 11.74
N GLY A 324 -14.45 4.50 12.49
CA GLY A 324 -14.13 5.17 13.75
C GLY A 324 -15.01 4.77 14.95
N ALA A 325 -16.05 3.95 14.73
CA ALA A 325 -16.87 3.36 15.79
C ALA A 325 -16.35 1.97 16.15
N TRP A 326 -16.40 1.62 17.44
CA TRP A 326 -16.00 0.33 17.97
C TRP A 326 -17.23 -0.49 18.39
N PRO A 327 -17.70 -1.45 17.57
CA PRO A 327 -18.84 -2.30 17.91
C PRO A 327 -18.60 -3.12 19.19
N GLU A 328 -19.59 -3.15 20.07
CA GLU A 328 -19.58 -4.01 21.27
C GLU A 328 -20.03 -5.45 20.95
N ALA A 329 -21.02 -5.57 20.06
CA ALA A 329 -21.55 -6.87 19.64
C ALA A 329 -20.69 -7.48 18.52
N PRO A 330 -20.53 -8.82 18.50
CA PRO A 330 -19.95 -9.51 17.37
C PRO A 330 -20.73 -9.23 16.08
N PHE A 331 -20.03 -9.20 14.95
CA PHE A 331 -20.64 -8.95 13.64
C PHE A 331 -20.10 -9.88 12.57
N ALA A 332 -20.90 -10.13 11.54
CA ALA A 332 -20.47 -10.90 10.37
C ALA A 332 -19.66 -10.02 9.40
N ALA A 333 -18.58 -10.58 8.84
CA ALA A 333 -17.77 -9.91 7.84
C ALA A 333 -17.08 -10.91 6.89
N ASP A 334 -16.76 -10.46 5.68
CA ASP A 334 -15.84 -11.16 4.80
C ASP A 334 -14.41 -10.74 5.11
N VAL A 335 -13.59 -11.67 5.59
CA VAL A 335 -12.21 -11.41 6.04
C VAL A 335 -11.21 -11.90 5.01
N ARG A 336 -10.25 -11.04 4.66
CA ARG A 336 -9.13 -11.37 3.77
C ARG A 336 -7.84 -11.33 4.58
N VAL A 337 -7.17 -12.48 4.73
CA VAL A 337 -5.94 -12.59 5.55
C VAL A 337 -4.67 -12.16 4.82
N ARG A 338 -4.67 -12.15 3.48
CA ARG A 338 -3.53 -11.76 2.65
C ARG A 338 -3.98 -11.00 1.42
N TYR A 339 -3.12 -10.12 0.90
CA TYR A 339 -3.41 -9.39 -0.33
C TYR A 339 -3.75 -10.36 -1.47
N ARG A 340 -4.80 -10.04 -2.24
CA ARG A 340 -5.39 -10.90 -3.30
C ARG A 340 -5.88 -12.29 -2.84
N GLY A 341 -5.96 -12.54 -1.53
CA GLY A 341 -6.64 -13.72 -1.00
C GLY A 341 -8.15 -13.66 -1.21
N THR A 342 -8.76 -14.83 -1.38
CA THR A 342 -10.21 -14.99 -1.36
C THR A 342 -10.74 -14.58 0.02
N PRO A 343 -11.69 -13.64 0.10
CA PRO A 343 -12.35 -13.34 1.37
C PRO A 343 -13.10 -14.57 1.88
N VAL A 344 -13.07 -14.76 3.20
CA VAL A 344 -13.74 -15.86 3.88
C VAL A 344 -14.74 -15.27 4.87
N ALA A 345 -15.98 -15.73 4.84
CA ALA A 345 -17.00 -15.31 5.78
C ALA A 345 -16.55 -15.63 7.21
N ALA A 346 -16.78 -14.72 8.14
CA ALA A 346 -16.38 -14.87 9.53
C ALA A 346 -17.28 -14.07 10.48
N THR A 347 -17.28 -14.48 11.74
CA THR A 347 -17.77 -13.66 12.85
C THR A 347 -16.58 -12.98 13.52
N VAL A 348 -16.64 -11.65 13.63
CA VAL A 348 -15.62 -10.83 14.27
C VAL A 348 -16.13 -10.37 15.62
N GLN A 349 -15.36 -10.63 16.67
CA GLN A 349 -15.57 -10.11 18.01
C GLN A 349 -14.40 -9.21 18.38
N LEU A 350 -14.69 -7.95 18.68
CA LEU A 350 -13.67 -7.00 19.14
C LEU A 350 -13.46 -7.16 20.65
N GLY A 351 -12.24 -6.88 21.10
CA GLY A 351 -11.93 -6.70 22.51
C GLY A 351 -12.51 -5.39 23.06
N PRO A 352 -12.18 -5.01 24.32
CA PRO A 352 -12.57 -3.73 24.89
C PRO A 352 -12.16 -2.56 24.00
N ALA A 353 -12.95 -1.48 23.97
CA ALA A 353 -12.64 -0.29 23.19
C ALA A 353 -11.23 0.24 23.54
N GLY A 354 -10.42 0.49 22.52
CA GLY A 354 -9.03 0.94 22.69
C GLY A 354 -7.99 -0.18 22.88
N SER A 355 -8.40 -1.43 23.11
CA SER A 355 -7.45 -2.56 23.21
C SER A 355 -6.74 -2.88 21.89
N GLY A 356 -7.37 -2.56 20.76
CA GLY A 356 -6.90 -2.98 19.44
C GLY A 356 -7.03 -4.49 19.19
N ALA A 357 -7.59 -5.26 20.12
CA ALA A 357 -7.71 -6.70 20.01
C ALA A 357 -8.97 -7.12 19.24
N ALA A 358 -8.89 -8.20 18.48
CA ALA A 358 -10.05 -8.91 17.96
C ALA A 358 -9.82 -10.40 17.83
N ARG A 359 -10.91 -11.16 17.97
CA ARG A 359 -11.00 -12.58 17.65
C ARG A 359 -11.90 -12.73 16.42
N VAL A 360 -11.38 -13.36 15.38
CA VAL A 360 -12.10 -13.69 14.15
C VAL A 360 -12.33 -15.19 14.14
N ARG A 361 -13.57 -15.62 13.93
CA ARG A 361 -13.94 -17.03 13.74
C ARG A 361 -14.45 -17.23 12.32
N PHE A 362 -13.72 -17.95 11.50
CA PHE A 362 -14.09 -18.20 10.12
C PHE A 362 -15.27 -19.18 10.02
N SER A 363 -16.12 -18.98 9.02
CA SER A 363 -17.25 -19.85 8.71
C SER A 363 -16.83 -20.88 7.65
N GLY A 364 -17.11 -22.16 7.89
CA GLY A 364 -16.80 -23.29 6.99
C GLY A 364 -15.74 -24.24 7.53
N GLU A 365 -15.70 -25.48 7.00
CA GLU A 365 -14.73 -26.49 7.43
C GLU A 365 -13.30 -26.12 6.99
N GLY A 366 -12.40 -25.96 7.97
CA GLY A 366 -10.97 -25.78 7.73
C GLY A 366 -10.55 -24.40 7.23
N ALA A 367 -11.24 -23.35 7.67
CA ALA A 367 -11.28 -22.07 6.96
C ALA A 367 -10.07 -21.15 7.23
N VAL A 368 -9.17 -21.14 6.23
CA VAL A 368 -8.00 -20.26 5.94
C VAL A 368 -6.66 -21.01 5.95
#